data_AF-A0AAX0WS06-F1
#
_entry.id   AF-A0AAX0WS06-F1
#
_cell.length_a   1.000
_cell.length_b   1.000
_cell.length_c   1.000
_cell.angle_alpha   90.00
_cell.angle_beta   90.00
_cell.angle_gamma   90.00
#
_symmetry.space_group_name_H-M   'P 1'
#
loop_
_entity.id
_entity.type
_entity.pdbx_description
1 polymer ?
#
loop_
_entity_poly.entity_id
_entity_poly.type
_entity_poly.pdbx_seq_one_letter_code
_entity_poly.pdbx_strand_id
1 'polypeptide(L)'
;METDIPPLYEGSSNGIQKILPQKDRALFIQKKMHQCIYCKKLFPNNRRPKIPREHVISKMIGLFGKDTMTLVNRVCQECNNYFSKLELVFGRDSVYGVLYRAISGLLSEKRFSDIIQKKRKKLSLRTYSPVHGNALVDIELDSRYLFKVKLAEQFILLNSTKGICIHFPSDQLPHKCTLDSLGLFPPSIQFLGPSCVLENFPHKANEIRQKLMASGFKPQLKSSKVDCLPPFPDNSKLMFSSEIDDVIARVIAKIAFNYFAYHFDHLALSEYFDAIRNYILYDLKTDHTIVRITHRSINGHVHSLNKDNFGYHTIFISHQEGRIMAKIILFNHNIFDITITNNYPFLLHKVFHIGHRFYFHEKRVEKIII
;
A
#
# COMPACT_ATOMS: atom_id res chain seq x y z
N MET A 1 61.21 -26.59 -35.47
CA MET A 1 61.86 -26.98 -34.20
C MET A 1 60.80 -27.58 -33.31
N GLU A 2 60.49 -28.83 -33.60
CA GLU A 2 59.68 -29.71 -32.75
C GLU A 2 60.55 -30.13 -31.57
N THR A 3 59.97 -30.10 -30.36
CA THR A 3 60.65 -30.61 -29.16
C THR A 3 59.78 -31.72 -28.58
N ASP A 4 60.32 -32.93 -28.68
CA ASP A 4 59.80 -34.16 -28.09
C ASP A 4 59.83 -34.06 -26.56
N ILE A 5 58.68 -34.32 -25.93
CA ILE A 5 58.55 -34.47 -24.48
C ILE A 5 58.38 -35.96 -24.17
N PRO A 6 59.23 -36.58 -23.35
CA PRO A 6 59.10 -37.99 -22.99
C PRO A 6 58.01 -38.20 -21.92
N PRO A 7 57.42 -39.41 -21.83
CA PRO A 7 56.31 -39.68 -20.92
C PRO A 7 56.81 -39.82 -19.47
N LEU A 8 56.10 -39.15 -18.55
CA LEU A 8 56.34 -39.29 -17.11
C LEU A 8 55.63 -40.53 -16.56
N TYR A 9 56.46 -41.34 -15.89
CA TYR A 9 56.20 -42.56 -15.13
C TYR A 9 54.92 -42.57 -14.29
N GLU A 10 54.19 -43.68 -14.38
CA GLU A 10 53.16 -44.11 -13.41
C GLU A 10 53.84 -44.58 -12.12
N GLY A 11 53.69 -43.80 -11.05
CA GLY A 11 54.09 -44.18 -9.69
C GLY A 11 52.89 -44.67 -8.89
N SER A 12 52.79 -45.99 -8.70
CA SER A 12 51.81 -46.63 -7.82
C SER A 12 52.00 -46.18 -6.37
N SER A 13 50.99 -45.52 -5.80
CA SER A 13 50.88 -45.27 -4.36
C SER A 13 49.64 -45.96 -3.80
N ASN A 14 49.77 -47.27 -3.58
CA ASN A 14 48.86 -48.03 -2.70
C ASN A 14 49.13 -47.63 -1.24
N GLY A 15 48.62 -46.45 -0.87
CA GLY A 15 48.60 -45.94 0.49
C GLY A 15 47.26 -46.26 1.16
N ILE A 16 47.29 -47.31 1.99
CA ILE A 16 46.35 -47.68 3.06
C ILE A 16 45.31 -46.58 3.39
N GLN A 17 44.12 -46.67 2.80
CA GLN A 17 42.94 -45.97 3.29
C GLN A 17 42.51 -46.63 4.60
N LYS A 18 42.95 -46.07 5.74
CA LYS A 18 42.30 -46.31 7.03
C LYS A 18 40.84 -45.89 6.90
N ILE A 19 39.97 -46.88 6.84
CA ILE A 19 38.51 -46.74 6.95
C ILE A 19 38.22 -46.17 8.33
N LEU A 20 38.12 -44.84 8.42
CA LEU A 20 37.49 -44.18 9.55
C LEU A 20 35.97 -44.46 9.48
N PRO A 21 35.33 -44.84 10.59
CA PRO A 21 33.92 -45.20 10.60
C PRO A 21 33.04 -44.03 10.12
N GLN A 22 32.18 -44.29 9.14
CA GLN A 22 31.25 -43.34 8.50
C GLN A 22 30.19 -42.73 9.44
N LYS A 23 30.20 -43.04 10.74
CA LYS A 23 29.16 -42.62 11.69
C LYS A 23 29.39 -41.25 12.35
N ASP A 24 30.60 -40.68 12.26
CA ASP A 24 30.93 -39.40 12.91
C ASP A 24 31.12 -38.22 11.94
N ARG A 25 30.81 -38.38 10.65
CA ARG A 25 30.56 -37.27 9.72
C ARG A 25 29.15 -36.70 9.89
N ALA A 26 28.69 -36.57 11.14
CA ALA A 26 27.68 -35.57 11.48
C ALA A 26 28.35 -34.21 11.28
N LEU A 27 28.37 -33.79 10.00
CA LEU A 27 28.87 -32.52 9.53
C LEU A 27 28.33 -31.44 10.47
N PHE A 28 29.22 -30.84 11.27
CA PHE A 28 29.03 -29.51 11.83
C PHE A 28 28.92 -28.55 10.64
N ILE A 29 27.76 -28.52 9.98
CA ILE A 29 27.40 -27.41 9.11
C ILE A 29 27.23 -26.25 10.06
N GLN A 30 28.29 -25.48 10.24
CA GLN A 30 28.24 -24.23 10.98
C GLN A 30 27.16 -23.38 10.33
N LYS A 31 26.02 -23.31 11.00
CA LYS A 31 24.82 -22.71 10.45
C LYS A 31 25.08 -21.20 10.39
N LYS A 32 25.34 -20.68 9.19
CA LYS A 32 25.55 -19.24 8.99
C LYS A 32 24.33 -18.52 9.59
N MET A 33 24.54 -17.69 10.60
CA MET A 33 23.48 -16.87 11.18
C MET A 33 23.44 -15.55 10.43
N HIS A 34 22.24 -15.01 10.22
CA HIS A 34 22.01 -13.69 9.65
C HIS A 34 21.35 -12.81 10.69
N GLN A 35 21.58 -11.51 10.63
CA GLN A 35 20.90 -10.55 11.48
C GLN A 35 19.72 -9.93 10.74
N CYS A 36 18.56 -9.88 11.37
CA CYS A 36 17.38 -9.22 10.79
C CYS A 36 17.61 -7.71 10.78
N ILE A 37 17.48 -7.06 9.62
CA ILE A 37 17.64 -5.61 9.51
C ILE A 37 16.62 -4.86 10.36
N TYR A 38 15.45 -5.43 10.66
CA TYR A 38 14.40 -4.77 11.43
C TYR A 38 14.55 -4.95 12.94
N CYS A 39 14.41 -6.19 13.42
CA CYS A 39 14.41 -6.48 14.85
C CYS A 39 15.80 -6.78 15.43
N LYS A 40 16.87 -6.72 14.63
CA LYS A 40 18.26 -7.05 15.01
C LYS A 40 18.51 -8.46 15.57
N LYS A 41 17.48 -9.31 15.68
CA LYS A 41 17.62 -10.70 16.11
C LYS A 41 18.39 -11.52 15.07
N LEU A 42 19.25 -12.41 15.55
CA LEU A 42 19.91 -13.41 14.71
C LEU A 42 18.90 -14.50 14.32
N PHE A 43 18.95 -14.93 13.06
CA PHE A 43 18.15 -16.04 12.55
C PHE A 43 18.98 -16.94 11.65
N PRO A 44 18.69 -18.25 11.63
CA PRO A 44 19.50 -19.19 10.88
C PRO A 44 19.34 -19.04 9.37
N ASN A 45 20.43 -19.23 8.62
CA ASN A 45 20.39 -19.49 7.18
C ASN A 45 19.86 -20.90 6.93
N ASN A 46 18.55 -21.06 6.98
CA ASN A 46 17.91 -22.32 6.69
C ASN A 46 17.91 -22.54 5.16
N ARG A 47 18.61 -23.60 4.68
CA ARG A 47 18.40 -24.10 3.31
C ARG A 47 16.97 -24.62 3.11
N ARG A 48 16.32 -25.03 4.21
CA ARG A 48 14.89 -25.42 4.32
C ARG A 48 14.39 -25.06 5.72
N PRO A 49 13.20 -24.43 5.89
CA PRO A 49 12.27 -23.99 4.85
C PRO A 49 12.80 -22.78 4.07
N LYS A 50 12.16 -22.44 2.94
CA LYS A 50 12.58 -21.41 1.96
C LYS A 50 13.31 -20.22 2.59
N ILE A 51 14.45 -19.85 2.01
CA ILE A 51 15.18 -18.62 2.33
C ILE A 51 14.19 -17.45 2.42
N PRO A 52 14.14 -16.73 3.57
CA PRO A 52 13.28 -15.55 3.69
C PRO A 52 13.64 -14.52 2.62
N ARG A 53 12.62 -14.10 1.88
CA ARG A 53 12.70 -13.07 0.85
C ARG A 53 11.67 -12.00 1.14
N GLU A 54 12.13 -10.76 1.27
CA GLU A 54 11.28 -9.59 1.43
C GLU A 54 11.39 -8.73 0.17
N HIS A 55 10.28 -8.20 -0.34
CA HIS A 55 10.34 -7.35 -1.54
C HIS A 55 10.61 -5.91 -1.12
N VAL A 56 11.39 -5.19 -1.93
CA VAL A 56 11.58 -3.75 -1.70
C VAL A 56 10.25 -3.02 -1.87
N ILE A 57 9.58 -3.27 -2.99
CA ILE A 57 8.22 -2.81 -3.29
C ILE A 57 7.27 -3.99 -3.13
N SER A 58 6.14 -3.81 -2.44
CA SER A 58 5.14 -4.87 -2.29
C SER A 58 4.68 -5.40 -3.65
N LYS A 59 4.56 -6.73 -3.75
CA LYS A 59 4.01 -7.39 -4.95
C LYS A 59 2.62 -6.92 -5.33
N MET A 60 1.88 -6.33 -4.37
CA MET A 60 0.54 -5.82 -4.62
C MET A 60 0.55 -4.63 -5.59
N ILE A 61 1.58 -3.77 -5.54
CA ILE A 61 1.69 -2.59 -6.40
C ILE A 61 2.62 -2.79 -7.60
N GLY A 62 3.22 -3.97 -7.74
CA GLY A 62 3.91 -4.33 -8.98
C GLY A 62 4.83 -5.55 -8.85
N LEU A 63 5.12 -6.18 -9.98
CA LEU A 63 6.20 -7.14 -10.14
C LEU A 63 7.06 -6.68 -11.30
N PHE A 64 8.38 -6.68 -11.12
CA PHE A 64 9.34 -6.08 -12.06
C PHE A 64 10.22 -7.14 -12.70
N GLY A 65 9.61 -8.28 -13.04
CA GLY A 65 10.29 -9.39 -13.72
C GLY A 65 11.52 -9.88 -12.94
N LYS A 66 12.58 -10.18 -13.69
CA LYS A 66 13.88 -10.60 -13.14
C LYS A 66 14.59 -9.51 -12.33
N ASP A 67 14.24 -8.24 -12.56
CA ASP A 67 14.84 -7.08 -11.91
C ASP A 67 14.11 -6.70 -10.60
N THR A 68 13.12 -7.52 -10.19
CA THR A 68 12.42 -7.32 -8.92
C THR A 68 13.41 -7.34 -7.75
N MET A 69 13.62 -6.18 -7.14
CA MET A 69 14.52 -6.04 -6.01
C MET A 69 13.95 -6.75 -4.78
N THR A 70 14.72 -7.70 -4.26
CA THR A 70 14.37 -8.48 -3.06
C THR A 70 15.53 -8.53 -2.07
N LEU A 71 15.19 -8.43 -0.80
CA LEU A 71 16.09 -8.63 0.32
C LEU A 71 16.11 -10.11 0.67
N VAL A 72 17.20 -10.79 0.35
CA VAL A 72 17.40 -12.22 0.57
C VAL A 72 18.19 -12.42 1.87
N ASN A 73 17.65 -13.19 2.82
CA ASN A 73 18.30 -13.42 4.13
C ASN A 73 18.61 -12.13 4.92
N ARG A 74 17.74 -11.12 4.81
CA ARG A 74 17.87 -9.87 5.58
C ARG A 74 16.72 -9.60 6.54
N VAL A 75 15.57 -10.23 6.33
CA VAL A 75 14.37 -10.05 7.15
C VAL A 75 13.96 -11.40 7.71
N CYS A 76 13.84 -11.51 9.03
CA CYS A 76 13.39 -12.75 9.67
C CYS A 76 11.92 -13.03 9.35
N GLN A 77 11.50 -14.29 9.50
CA GLN A 77 10.12 -14.72 9.20
C GLN A 77 9.07 -13.96 10.02
N GLU A 78 9.37 -13.65 11.29
CA GLU A 78 8.47 -12.91 12.18
C GLU A 78 8.15 -11.52 11.61
N CYS A 79 9.18 -10.74 11.24
CA CYS A 79 9.02 -9.41 10.63
C CYS A 79 8.33 -9.50 9.26
N ASN A 80 8.66 -10.49 8.44
CA ASN A 80 8.02 -10.67 7.12
C ASN A 80 6.52 -10.99 7.24
N ASN A 81 6.13 -11.86 8.19
CA ASN A 81 4.73 -12.13 8.49
C ASN A 81 4.00 -10.88 8.97
N TYR A 82 4.67 -10.06 9.80
CA TYR A 82 4.14 -8.78 10.25
C TYR A 82 3.87 -7.83 9.05
N PHE A 83 4.87 -7.65 8.18
CA PHE A 83 4.72 -6.81 6.99
C PHE A 83 3.65 -7.31 6.04
N SER A 84 3.50 -8.62 5.88
CA SER A 84 2.42 -9.18 5.06
C SER A 84 1.04 -8.71 5.53
N LYS A 85 0.81 -8.61 6.85
CA LYS A 85 -0.44 -8.08 7.41
C LYS A 85 -0.56 -6.56 7.21
N LEU A 86 0.54 -5.83 7.41
CA LEU A 86 0.60 -4.38 7.22
C LEU A 86 0.28 -3.99 5.77
N GLU A 87 0.91 -4.66 4.80
CA GLU A 87 0.72 -4.42 3.37
C GLU A 87 -0.68 -4.81 2.89
N LEU A 88 -1.35 -5.78 3.53
CA LEU A 88 -2.73 -6.11 3.20
C LEU A 88 -3.69 -4.95 3.44
N VAL A 89 -3.47 -4.14 4.48
CA VAL A 89 -4.27 -2.93 4.74
C VAL A 89 -4.00 -1.90 3.63
N PHE A 90 -2.73 -1.63 3.34
CA PHE A 90 -2.34 -0.75 2.25
C PHE A 90 -2.95 -1.17 0.90
N GLY A 91 -2.90 -2.45 0.57
CA GLY A 91 -3.35 -2.96 -0.72
C GLY A 91 -4.86 -3.18 -0.84
N ARG A 92 -5.64 -3.01 0.23
CA ARG A 92 -7.10 -3.23 0.23
C ARG A 92 -7.90 -1.99 0.60
N ASP A 93 -7.34 -1.13 1.46
CA ASP A 93 -8.10 -0.06 2.10
C ASP A 93 -7.58 1.34 1.74
N SER A 94 -6.69 1.44 0.74
CA SER A 94 -6.11 2.72 0.29
C SER A 94 -6.38 3.00 -1.19
N VAL A 95 -6.24 4.28 -1.59
CA VAL A 95 -6.25 4.69 -3.00
C VAL A 95 -5.23 3.93 -3.85
N TYR A 96 -4.05 3.60 -3.29
CA TYR A 96 -3.01 2.83 -3.95
C TYR A 96 -3.45 1.38 -4.18
N GLY A 97 -4.12 0.79 -3.20
CA GLY A 97 -4.58 -0.59 -3.21
C GLY A 97 -5.75 -0.86 -4.15
N VAL A 98 -6.61 0.14 -4.35
CA VAL A 98 -7.87 0.02 -5.10
C VAL A 98 -7.81 0.78 -6.42
N LEU A 99 -7.83 2.12 -6.37
CA LEU A 99 -7.96 2.95 -7.57
C LEU A 99 -6.72 2.89 -8.46
N TYR A 100 -5.54 3.15 -7.92
CA TYR A 100 -4.35 3.25 -8.76
C TYR A 100 -3.94 1.92 -9.34
N ARG A 101 -4.11 0.81 -8.61
CA ARG A 101 -3.93 -0.55 -9.16
C ARG A 101 -4.95 -0.87 -10.25
N ALA A 102 -6.21 -0.44 -10.09
CA ALA A 102 -7.22 -0.58 -11.13
C ALA A 102 -6.86 0.20 -12.40
N ILE A 103 -6.55 1.50 -12.27
CA ILE A 103 -6.14 2.38 -13.38
C ILE A 103 -4.91 1.80 -14.09
N SER A 104 -3.95 1.30 -13.31
CA SER A 104 -2.73 0.67 -13.80
C SER A 104 -2.92 -0.75 -14.33
N GLY A 105 -4.12 -1.30 -14.35
CA GLY A 105 -4.38 -2.68 -14.81
C GLY A 105 -3.69 -3.78 -13.98
N LEU A 106 -3.30 -3.50 -12.74
CA LEU A 106 -2.70 -4.48 -11.81
C LEU A 106 -3.74 -5.26 -11.01
N LEU A 107 -5.02 -4.93 -11.18
CA LEU A 107 -6.13 -5.51 -10.43
C LEU A 107 -7.16 -6.08 -11.41
N SER A 108 -7.45 -7.38 -11.29
CA SER A 108 -8.51 -8.02 -12.07
C SER A 108 -9.89 -7.71 -11.50
N GLU A 109 -10.93 -7.76 -12.33
CA GLU A 109 -12.34 -7.54 -11.93
C GLU A 109 -12.74 -8.38 -10.71
N LYS A 110 -12.44 -9.68 -10.72
CA LYS A 110 -12.71 -10.58 -9.58
C LYS A 110 -12.05 -10.09 -8.28
N ARG A 111 -10.75 -9.79 -8.33
CA ARG A 111 -10.02 -9.33 -7.13
C ARG A 111 -10.47 -7.95 -6.68
N PHE A 112 -10.88 -7.09 -7.60
CA PHE A 112 -11.43 -5.78 -7.28
C PHE A 112 -12.72 -5.91 -6.47
N SER A 113 -13.64 -6.77 -6.93
CA SER A 113 -14.89 -7.06 -6.23
C SER A 113 -14.64 -7.58 -4.80
N ASP A 114 -13.70 -8.52 -4.64
CA ASP A 114 -13.33 -9.05 -3.32
C ASP A 114 -12.76 -7.97 -2.36
N ILE A 115 -12.11 -6.94 -2.91
CA ILE A 115 -11.51 -5.86 -2.12
C ILE A 115 -12.56 -4.82 -1.73
N ILE A 116 -13.39 -4.38 -2.68
CA ILE A 116 -14.33 -3.27 -2.44
C ILE A 116 -15.45 -3.61 -1.46
N GLN A 117 -15.73 -4.92 -1.28
CA GLN A 117 -16.70 -5.41 -0.29
C GLN A 117 -16.21 -5.33 1.17
N LYS A 118 -14.94 -4.95 1.42
CA LYS A 118 -14.41 -4.87 2.78
C LYS A 118 -14.87 -3.59 3.49
N LYS A 119 -15.17 -3.73 4.78
CA LYS A 119 -15.79 -2.68 5.62
C LYS A 119 -14.92 -1.44 5.86
N ARG A 120 -13.59 -1.56 5.79
CA ARG A 120 -12.68 -0.42 6.02
C ARG A 120 -12.46 0.37 4.73
N LYS A 121 -13.37 1.30 4.43
CA LYS A 121 -13.22 2.20 3.28
C LYS A 121 -12.62 3.54 3.72
N LYS A 122 -11.28 3.66 3.76
CA LYS A 122 -10.57 4.97 3.81
C LYS A 122 -10.49 5.65 2.45
N LEU A 123 -11.42 5.28 1.57
CA LEU A 123 -11.59 5.80 0.23
C LEU A 123 -13.07 6.17 0.12
N SER A 124 -13.35 7.47 -0.01
CA SER A 124 -14.69 7.97 -0.28
C SER A 124 -14.73 8.46 -1.72
N LEU A 125 -15.65 7.88 -2.48
CA LEU A 125 -15.92 8.21 -3.87
C LEU A 125 -17.21 9.02 -3.95
N ARG A 126 -17.18 10.08 -4.75
CA ARG A 126 -18.29 11.03 -4.87
C ARG A 126 -18.47 11.48 -6.30
N THR A 127 -19.68 11.87 -6.63
CA THR A 127 -19.99 12.59 -7.87
C THR A 127 -20.92 13.75 -7.55
N TYR A 128 -20.92 14.77 -8.39
CA TYR A 128 -21.78 15.92 -8.20
C TYR A 128 -23.17 15.65 -8.79
N SER A 129 -24.20 15.83 -7.95
CA SER A 129 -25.61 15.87 -8.31
C SER A 129 -26.11 17.30 -8.11
N PRO A 130 -26.79 17.92 -9.10
CA PRO A 130 -27.42 19.23 -8.91
C PRO A 130 -28.42 19.27 -7.77
N VAL A 131 -29.07 18.14 -7.47
CA VAL A 131 -30.12 18.04 -6.45
C VAL A 131 -29.53 17.72 -5.07
N HIS A 132 -28.55 16.81 -5.02
CA HIS A 132 -28.06 16.26 -3.76
C HIS A 132 -26.62 16.66 -3.41
N GLY A 133 -25.92 17.44 -4.25
CA GLY A 133 -24.52 17.79 -4.02
C GLY A 133 -23.57 16.62 -4.25
N ASN A 134 -22.59 16.43 -3.37
CA ASN A 134 -21.52 15.44 -3.53
C ASN A 134 -21.95 14.04 -3.08
N ALA A 135 -22.87 13.43 -3.83
CA ALA A 135 -23.40 12.10 -3.56
C ALA A 135 -22.31 11.03 -3.55
N LEU A 136 -22.34 10.15 -2.55
CA LEU A 136 -21.47 9.00 -2.43
C LEU A 136 -21.79 7.98 -3.52
N VAL A 137 -20.74 7.38 -4.08
CA VAL A 137 -20.86 6.34 -5.11
C VAL A 137 -20.00 5.15 -4.77
N ASP A 138 -20.43 3.98 -5.20
CA ASP A 138 -19.59 2.79 -5.32
C ASP A 138 -19.12 2.66 -6.78
N ILE A 139 -18.07 1.86 -6.97
CA ILE A 139 -17.50 1.60 -8.29
C ILE A 139 -17.36 0.11 -8.51
N GLU A 140 -17.48 -0.32 -9.75
CA GLU A 140 -17.15 -1.66 -10.22
C GLU A 140 -16.14 -1.52 -11.35
N LEU A 141 -15.22 -2.49 -11.50
CA LEU A 141 -14.38 -2.51 -12.69
C LEU A 141 -15.23 -2.87 -13.90
N ASP A 142 -15.01 -2.13 -14.99
CA ASP A 142 -15.69 -2.34 -16.26
C ASP A 142 -14.67 -2.27 -17.39
N SER A 143 -14.68 -3.26 -18.26
CA SER A 143 -13.74 -3.34 -19.38
C SER A 143 -13.89 -2.23 -20.42
N ARG A 144 -15.05 -1.58 -20.52
CA ARG A 144 -15.31 -0.48 -21.47
C ARG A 144 -14.98 0.88 -20.88
N TYR A 145 -15.32 1.13 -19.63
CA TYR A 145 -15.25 2.47 -19.01
C TYR A 145 -14.21 2.60 -17.89
N LEU A 146 -13.39 1.57 -17.65
CA LEU A 146 -12.53 1.36 -16.48
C LEU A 146 -13.32 1.21 -15.18
N PHE A 147 -14.22 2.14 -14.87
CA PHE A 147 -15.13 2.08 -13.74
C PHE A 147 -16.58 2.26 -14.17
N LYS A 148 -17.43 1.35 -13.73
CA LYS A 148 -18.88 1.54 -13.69
C LYS A 148 -19.25 2.13 -12.33
N VAL A 149 -19.84 3.32 -12.33
CA VAL A 149 -20.23 4.03 -11.12
C VAL A 149 -21.66 3.67 -10.74
N LYS A 150 -21.88 3.34 -9.46
CA LYS A 150 -23.21 3.08 -8.90
C LYS A 150 -23.46 4.03 -7.73
N LEU A 151 -24.68 4.50 -7.58
CA LEU A 151 -25.05 5.29 -6.42
C LEU A 151 -24.90 4.44 -5.14
N ALA A 152 -24.15 4.93 -4.16
CA ALA A 152 -24.04 4.24 -2.88
C ALA A 152 -25.28 4.51 -2.02
N GLU A 153 -25.63 3.56 -1.16
CA GLU A 153 -26.65 3.79 -0.14
C GLU A 153 -26.14 4.76 0.91
N GLN A 154 -26.87 5.85 1.11
CA GLN A 154 -26.41 6.93 1.97
C GLN A 154 -27.56 7.71 2.60
N PHE A 155 -27.28 8.27 3.77
CA PHE A 155 -28.10 9.29 4.40
C PHE A 155 -27.56 10.68 4.05
N ILE A 156 -28.47 11.61 3.79
CA ILE A 156 -28.15 13.00 3.50
C ILE A 156 -28.74 13.87 4.61
N LEU A 157 -27.86 14.66 5.24
CA LEU A 157 -28.22 15.63 6.25
C LEU A 157 -27.93 17.03 5.72
N LEU A 158 -28.92 17.92 5.78
CA LEU A 158 -28.70 19.34 5.49
C LEU A 158 -28.09 20.02 6.73
N ASN A 159 -26.87 20.52 6.60
CA ASN A 159 -26.29 21.42 7.58
C ASN A 159 -26.96 22.79 7.43
N SER A 160 -27.90 23.12 8.32
CA SER A 160 -28.66 24.37 8.29
C SER A 160 -27.77 25.62 8.39
N THR A 161 -26.68 25.56 9.16
CA THR A 161 -25.75 26.68 9.35
C THR A 161 -24.96 26.99 8.09
N LYS A 162 -24.54 25.97 7.33
CA LYS A 162 -23.68 26.12 6.15
C LYS A 162 -24.42 26.01 4.82
N GLY A 163 -25.69 25.57 4.84
CA GLY A 163 -26.45 25.29 3.62
C GLY A 163 -25.87 24.15 2.78
N ILE A 164 -25.09 23.24 3.38
CA ILE A 164 -24.42 22.14 2.65
C ILE A 164 -25.02 20.78 3.04
N CYS A 165 -25.16 19.90 2.06
CA CYS A 165 -25.50 18.50 2.28
C CYS A 165 -24.28 17.71 2.76
N ILE A 166 -24.45 16.95 3.83
CA ILE A 166 -23.46 16.02 4.37
C ILE A 166 -23.96 14.60 4.14
N HIS A 167 -23.11 13.78 3.55
CA HIS A 167 -23.44 12.42 3.14
C HIS A 167 -22.75 11.42 4.07
N PHE A 168 -23.53 10.45 4.56
CA PHE A 168 -23.02 9.32 5.34
C PHE A 168 -23.37 8.02 4.65
N PRO A 169 -22.43 7.08 4.47
CA PRO A 169 -22.77 5.71 4.08
C PRO A 169 -23.87 5.14 4.99
N SER A 170 -24.75 4.30 4.45
CA SER A 170 -25.91 3.79 5.20
C SER A 170 -25.52 2.96 6.43
N ASP A 171 -24.31 2.44 6.49
CA ASP A 171 -23.72 1.69 7.59
C ASP A 171 -22.83 2.54 8.53
N GLN A 172 -22.69 3.84 8.27
CA GLN A 172 -21.82 4.77 9.00
C GLN A 172 -22.55 6.05 9.46
N LEU A 173 -23.88 6.01 9.57
CA LEU A 173 -24.65 7.14 10.13
C LEU A 173 -24.31 7.31 11.62
N PRO A 174 -23.69 8.42 12.04
CA PRO A 174 -23.33 8.63 13.44
C PRO A 174 -24.58 8.73 14.32
N HIS A 175 -24.44 8.42 15.61
CA HIS A 175 -25.51 8.62 16.56
C HIS A 175 -25.89 10.11 16.66
N LYS A 176 -27.17 10.40 16.88
CA LYS A 176 -27.72 11.76 16.94
C LYS A 176 -26.93 12.66 17.89
N CYS A 177 -26.61 12.20 19.09
CA CYS A 177 -25.82 12.98 20.06
C CYS A 177 -24.46 13.42 19.51
N THR A 178 -23.81 12.58 18.69
CA THR A 178 -22.54 12.94 18.03
C THR A 178 -22.76 14.05 17.01
N LEU A 179 -23.82 13.96 16.21
CA LEU A 179 -24.16 14.99 15.24
C LEU A 179 -24.54 16.32 15.93
N ASP A 180 -25.31 16.26 17.01
CA ASP A 180 -25.66 17.42 17.83
C ASP A 180 -24.39 18.08 18.40
N SER A 181 -23.41 17.31 18.88
CA SER A 181 -22.12 17.83 19.37
C SER A 181 -21.26 18.49 18.28
N LEU A 182 -21.48 18.15 17.01
CA LEU A 182 -20.83 18.75 15.85
C LEU A 182 -21.60 19.96 15.30
N GLY A 183 -22.69 20.36 15.96
CA GLY A 183 -23.57 21.43 15.51
C GLY A 183 -24.40 21.07 14.27
N LEU A 184 -24.62 19.78 14.02
CA LEU A 184 -25.42 19.27 12.92
C LEU A 184 -26.82 18.90 13.44
N PHE A 185 -27.75 19.84 13.32
CA PHE A 185 -29.16 19.67 13.72
C PHE A 185 -30.04 19.48 12.47
N PRO A 186 -30.05 18.29 11.84
CA PRO A 186 -30.78 18.09 10.60
C PRO A 186 -32.29 18.25 10.84
N PRO A 187 -32.96 19.23 10.21
CA PRO A 187 -34.42 19.33 10.29
C PRO A 187 -35.10 18.15 9.57
N SER A 188 -34.40 17.53 8.62
CA SER A 188 -34.81 16.34 7.88
C SER A 188 -33.61 15.49 7.51
N ILE A 189 -33.78 14.17 7.53
CA ILE A 189 -32.82 13.20 6.97
C ILE A 189 -33.44 12.62 5.71
N GLN A 190 -32.68 12.64 4.62
CA GLN A 190 -33.05 11.97 3.38
C GLN A 190 -32.21 10.70 3.22
N PHE A 191 -32.76 9.73 2.49
CA PHE A 191 -32.03 8.54 2.08
C PHE A 191 -31.93 8.52 0.56
N LEU A 192 -30.73 8.28 0.05
CA LEU A 192 -30.39 8.19 -1.37
C LEU A 192 -29.73 6.83 -1.62
N GLY A 193 -30.12 6.11 -2.66
CA GLY A 193 -29.55 4.79 -2.95
C GLY A 193 -29.88 4.27 -4.35
N PRO A 194 -29.35 3.09 -4.73
CA PRO A 194 -29.66 2.43 -5.98
C PRO A 194 -31.18 2.22 -6.15
N SER A 195 -31.63 2.19 -7.41
CA SER A 195 -33.01 1.82 -7.72
C SER A 195 -33.35 0.43 -7.19
N CYS A 196 -34.44 0.34 -6.44
CA CYS A 196 -35.00 -0.92 -5.93
C CYS A 196 -36.33 -1.23 -6.62
N VAL A 197 -36.57 -2.51 -6.90
CA VAL A 197 -37.87 -2.98 -7.41
C VAL A 197 -38.95 -2.70 -6.37
N LEU A 198 -40.14 -2.29 -6.81
CA LEU A 198 -41.30 -1.94 -5.98
C LEU A 198 -41.61 -2.97 -4.88
N GLU A 199 -41.51 -4.26 -5.21
CA GLU A 199 -41.76 -5.37 -4.29
C GLU A 199 -40.78 -5.42 -3.10
N ASN A 200 -39.53 -4.97 -3.30
CA ASN A 200 -38.50 -4.95 -2.25
C ASN A 200 -38.52 -3.67 -1.41
N PHE A 201 -39.32 -2.68 -1.81
CA PHE A 201 -39.38 -1.39 -1.14
C PHE A 201 -39.77 -1.49 0.34
N PRO A 202 -40.77 -2.29 0.77
CA PRO A 202 -41.14 -2.39 2.19
C PRO A 202 -40.00 -2.91 3.06
N HIS A 203 -39.26 -3.92 2.58
CA HIS A 203 -38.11 -4.46 3.29
C HIS A 203 -37.01 -3.41 3.42
N LYS A 204 -36.68 -2.71 2.32
CA LYS A 204 -35.67 -1.66 2.33
C LYS A 204 -36.05 -0.50 3.24
N ALA A 205 -37.30 -0.05 3.19
CA ALA A 205 -37.80 1.00 4.07
C ALA A 205 -37.71 0.60 5.55
N ASN A 206 -37.95 -0.67 5.88
CA ASN A 206 -37.79 -1.17 7.24
C ASN A 206 -36.31 -1.22 7.69
N GLU A 207 -35.40 -1.65 6.82
CA GLU A 207 -33.96 -1.62 7.08
C GLU A 207 -33.47 -0.19 7.38
N ILE A 208 -33.88 0.78 6.55
CA ILE A 208 -33.55 2.20 6.74
C ILE A 208 -34.12 2.70 8.07
N ARG A 209 -35.36 2.32 8.40
CA ARG A 209 -36.02 2.67 9.67
C ARG A 209 -35.21 2.16 10.87
N GLN A 210 -34.78 0.89 10.84
CA GLN A 210 -33.98 0.28 11.89
C GLN A 210 -32.64 0.99 12.06
N LYS A 211 -31.96 1.32 10.96
CA LYS A 211 -30.71 2.09 10.96
C LYS A 211 -30.88 3.48 11.59
N LEU A 212 -31.92 4.22 11.20
CA LEU A 212 -32.25 5.53 11.79
C LEU A 212 -32.52 5.43 13.30
N MET A 213 -33.31 4.44 13.72
CA MET A 213 -33.59 4.19 15.13
C MET A 213 -32.33 3.86 15.93
N ALA A 214 -31.46 3.00 15.38
CA ALA A 214 -30.17 2.64 15.99
C ALA A 214 -29.24 3.86 16.14
N SER A 215 -29.32 4.83 15.23
CA SER A 215 -28.61 6.12 15.32
C SER A 215 -29.34 7.18 16.16
N GLY A 216 -30.45 6.84 16.84
CA GLY A 216 -31.17 7.75 17.74
C GLY A 216 -32.14 8.72 17.05
N PHE A 217 -32.50 8.46 15.79
CA PHE A 217 -33.48 9.27 15.06
C PHE A 217 -34.88 8.68 15.12
N LYS A 218 -35.89 9.55 15.23
CA LYS A 218 -37.29 9.15 15.05
C LYS A 218 -37.57 9.03 13.55
N PRO A 219 -37.90 7.84 13.04
CA PRO A 219 -38.07 7.65 11.61
C PRO A 219 -39.36 8.33 11.15
N GLN A 220 -39.23 9.41 10.40
CA GLN A 220 -40.31 10.05 9.66
C GLN A 220 -40.12 9.77 8.16
N LEU A 221 -40.05 8.50 7.76
CA LEU A 221 -40.06 8.15 6.34
C LEU A 221 -41.46 8.41 5.80
N LYS A 222 -41.60 9.46 4.98
CA LYS A 222 -42.75 9.57 4.07
C LYS A 222 -42.59 8.46 3.03
N SER A 223 -43.53 7.51 3.02
CA SER A 223 -43.49 6.25 2.26
C SER A 223 -43.31 6.39 0.74
N SER A 224 -43.31 7.61 0.19
CA SER A 224 -43.31 7.90 -1.24
C SER A 224 -42.00 8.46 -1.82
N LYS A 225 -40.94 8.68 -1.03
CA LYS A 225 -39.69 9.27 -1.53
C LYS A 225 -38.44 8.56 -1.00
N VAL A 226 -38.12 7.40 -1.56
CA VAL A 226 -36.71 7.00 -1.68
C VAL A 226 -36.27 7.46 -3.05
N ASP A 227 -35.48 8.53 -3.10
CA ASP A 227 -34.96 9.02 -4.37
C ASP A 227 -33.98 7.97 -4.90
N CYS A 228 -34.41 7.29 -5.96
CA CYS A 228 -33.60 6.36 -6.71
C CYS A 228 -33.17 7.08 -7.99
N LEU A 229 -31.93 7.55 -8.06
CA LEU A 229 -31.44 8.16 -9.29
C LEU A 229 -31.01 7.07 -10.29
N PRO A 230 -31.31 7.23 -11.60
CA PRO A 230 -30.65 6.45 -12.64
C PRO A 230 -29.13 6.69 -12.57
N PRO A 231 -28.30 5.79 -13.12
CA PRO A 231 -26.86 6.00 -13.13
C PRO A 231 -26.54 7.38 -13.71
N PHE A 232 -25.56 8.04 -13.09
CA PHE A 232 -25.09 9.37 -13.47
C PHE A 232 -24.77 9.43 -14.98
N PRO A 233 -24.88 10.61 -15.62
CA PRO A 233 -24.53 10.76 -17.03
C PRO A 233 -23.14 10.18 -17.33
N ASP A 234 -22.97 9.63 -18.53
CA ASP A 234 -21.66 9.20 -19.02
C ASP A 234 -20.66 10.37 -18.88
N ASN A 235 -19.43 10.05 -18.44
CA ASN A 235 -18.36 11.02 -18.16
C ASN A 235 -18.60 11.97 -16.97
N SER A 236 -19.52 11.65 -16.06
CA SER A 236 -19.63 12.36 -14.78
C SER A 236 -18.28 12.38 -14.05
N LYS A 237 -17.86 13.56 -13.57
CA LYS A 237 -16.61 13.72 -12.84
C LYS A 237 -16.65 12.93 -11.54
N LEU A 238 -15.85 11.87 -11.47
CA LEU A 238 -15.63 11.11 -10.24
C LEU A 238 -14.61 11.83 -9.37
N MET A 239 -15.05 12.28 -8.19
CA MET A 239 -14.19 12.79 -7.14
C MET A 239 -13.87 11.65 -6.18
N PHE A 240 -12.64 11.60 -5.68
CA PHE A 240 -12.29 10.70 -4.59
C PHE A 240 -11.50 11.44 -3.52
N SER A 241 -11.63 10.97 -2.30
CA SER A 241 -10.79 11.36 -1.17
C SER A 241 -10.28 10.10 -0.50
N SER A 242 -9.02 10.11 -0.09
CA SER A 242 -8.43 9.00 0.63
C SER A 242 -7.57 9.53 1.77
N GLU A 243 -7.71 8.89 2.92
CA GLU A 243 -6.91 9.20 4.10
C GLU A 243 -5.64 8.35 4.09
N ILE A 244 -4.49 9.00 4.24
CA ILE A 244 -3.21 8.32 4.46
C ILE A 244 -2.96 8.31 5.95
N ASP A 245 -3.28 7.18 6.57
CA ASP A 245 -3.06 6.97 7.99
C ASP A 245 -1.66 6.44 8.29
N ASP A 246 -1.38 6.26 9.57
CA ASP A 246 -0.11 5.73 10.04
C ASP A 246 0.21 4.34 9.49
N VAL A 247 -0.80 3.49 9.27
CA VAL A 247 -0.58 2.15 8.70
C VAL A 247 -0.07 2.26 7.26
N ILE A 248 -0.71 3.10 6.45
CA ILE A 248 -0.27 3.37 5.06
C ILE A 248 1.11 4.03 5.06
N ALA A 249 1.33 5.02 5.93
CA ALA A 249 2.61 5.71 6.05
C ALA A 249 3.75 4.74 6.43
N ARG A 250 3.50 3.76 7.31
CA ARG A 250 4.49 2.74 7.69
C ARG A 250 4.84 1.80 6.54
N VAL A 251 3.89 1.46 5.67
CA VAL A 251 4.19 0.69 4.44
C VAL A 251 5.09 1.51 3.49
N ILE A 252 4.85 2.81 3.36
CA ILE A 252 5.69 3.69 2.54
C ILE A 252 7.10 3.80 3.14
N ALA A 253 7.21 3.99 4.45
CA ALA A 253 8.49 4.00 5.16
C ALA A 253 9.24 2.65 5.00
N LYS A 254 8.52 1.52 5.05
CA LYS A 254 9.07 0.18 4.76
C LYS A 254 9.67 0.11 3.36
N ILE A 255 8.96 0.60 2.34
CA ILE A 255 9.47 0.60 0.96
C ILE A 255 10.79 1.39 0.88
N ALA A 256 10.83 2.57 1.49
CA ALA A 256 12.04 3.41 1.55
C ALA A 256 13.20 2.69 2.25
N PHE A 257 12.94 2.14 3.44
CA PHE A 257 13.97 1.47 4.23
C PHE A 257 14.46 0.17 3.58
N ASN A 258 13.56 -0.62 2.95
CA ASN A 258 13.96 -1.80 2.20
C ASN A 258 14.83 -1.44 0.98
N TYR A 259 14.48 -0.36 0.27
CA TYR A 259 15.27 0.10 -0.87
C TYR A 259 16.65 0.58 -0.42
N PHE A 260 16.73 1.28 0.72
CA PHE A 260 18.00 1.64 1.35
C PHE A 260 18.82 0.39 1.70
N ALA A 261 18.23 -0.58 2.40
CA ALA A 261 18.90 -1.81 2.79
C ALA A 261 19.32 -2.69 1.60
N TYR A 262 18.65 -2.57 0.45
CA TYR A 262 19.03 -3.27 -0.77
C TYR A 262 20.37 -2.75 -1.33
N HIS A 263 20.65 -1.45 -1.19
CA HIS A 263 21.88 -0.82 -1.67
C HIS A 263 22.96 -0.67 -0.58
N PHE A 264 22.57 -0.57 0.69
CA PHE A 264 23.44 -0.26 1.82
C PHE A 264 23.21 -1.24 2.99
N ASP A 265 23.28 -2.53 2.69
CA ASP A 265 22.89 -3.61 3.61
C ASP A 265 23.60 -3.57 4.97
N HIS A 266 24.91 -3.33 4.98
CA HIS A 266 25.74 -3.22 6.18
C HIS A 266 25.40 -1.99 7.01
N LEU A 267 24.99 -0.88 6.36
CA LEU A 267 24.58 0.33 7.06
C LEU A 267 23.22 0.17 7.72
N ALA A 268 22.28 -0.53 7.07
CA ALA A 268 20.91 -0.69 7.57
C ALA A 268 20.81 -1.33 8.97
N LEU A 269 21.84 -2.05 9.42
CA LEU A 269 21.91 -2.64 10.76
C LEU A 269 22.33 -1.66 11.86
N SER A 270 22.84 -0.48 11.47
CA SER A 270 23.29 0.54 12.41
C SER A 270 22.13 1.08 13.26
N GLU A 271 22.47 1.50 14.49
CA GLU A 271 21.54 2.14 15.43
C GLU A 271 21.01 3.49 14.94
N TYR A 272 21.71 4.18 14.04
CA TYR A 272 21.21 5.41 13.41
C TYR A 272 19.87 5.21 12.67
N PHE A 273 19.51 3.96 12.37
CA PHE A 273 18.25 3.59 11.72
C PHE A 273 17.23 2.94 12.67
N ASP A 274 17.46 2.90 13.98
CA ASP A 274 16.50 2.33 14.93
C ASP A 274 15.17 3.10 14.92
N ALA A 275 15.20 4.43 14.75
CA ALA A 275 14.00 5.27 14.69
C ALA A 275 13.01 4.84 13.60
N ILE A 276 13.46 4.74 12.34
CA ILE A 276 12.60 4.30 11.23
C ILE A 276 12.15 2.84 11.41
N ARG A 277 12.99 1.97 11.96
CA ARG A 277 12.63 0.57 12.22
C ARG A 277 11.56 0.43 13.29
N ASN A 278 11.69 1.19 14.37
CA ASN A 278 10.72 1.22 15.46
C ASN A 278 9.38 1.81 15.00
N TYR A 279 9.40 2.84 14.18
CA TYR A 279 8.20 3.34 13.52
C TYR A 279 7.54 2.27 12.63
N ILE A 280 8.31 1.61 11.76
CA ILE A 280 7.78 0.58 10.85
C ILE A 280 7.26 -0.65 11.61
N LEU A 281 7.92 -1.13 12.66
CA LEU A 281 7.54 -2.36 13.38
C LEU A 281 6.50 -2.13 14.48
N TYR A 282 6.64 -1.04 15.23
CA TYR A 282 5.94 -0.84 16.49
C TYR A 282 5.10 0.44 16.53
N ASP A 283 5.06 1.22 15.45
CA ASP A 283 4.37 2.53 15.38
C ASP A 283 4.88 3.55 16.41
N LEU A 284 6.14 3.40 16.85
CA LEU A 284 6.75 4.33 17.78
C LEU A 284 7.05 5.64 17.06
N LYS A 285 6.36 6.70 17.46
CA LYS A 285 6.56 8.04 16.92
C LYS A 285 7.90 8.62 17.37
N THR A 286 8.48 9.42 16.50
CA THR A 286 9.67 10.23 16.76
C THR A 286 9.27 11.68 17.02
N ASP A 287 10.23 12.45 17.52
CA ASP A 287 10.14 13.92 17.67
C ASP A 287 10.05 14.67 16.32
N HIS A 288 10.33 13.99 15.22
CA HIS A 288 10.23 14.50 13.85
C HIS A 288 9.30 13.64 12.98
N THR A 289 8.79 14.22 11.90
CA THR A 289 7.97 13.48 10.92
C THR A 289 8.82 12.55 10.06
N ILE A 290 8.55 11.24 10.13
CA ILE A 290 9.23 10.23 9.30
C ILE A 290 8.69 10.25 7.87
N VAL A 291 7.38 10.34 7.68
CA VAL A 291 6.75 10.33 6.34
C VAL A 291 5.98 11.62 6.12
N ARG A 292 6.35 12.38 5.11
CA ARG A 292 5.66 13.59 4.69
C ARG A 292 5.11 13.41 3.28
N ILE A 293 3.83 13.73 3.09
CA ILE A 293 3.20 13.76 1.77
C ILE A 293 3.44 15.13 1.16
N THR A 294 3.94 15.16 -0.07
CA THR A 294 4.15 16.41 -0.81
C THR A 294 3.06 16.53 -1.88
N HIS A 295 2.16 17.51 -1.71
CA HIS A 295 1.01 17.74 -2.60
C HIS A 295 1.35 18.39 -3.95
N ARG A 296 2.60 18.27 -4.42
CA ARG A 296 2.98 18.82 -5.72
C ARG A 296 2.58 17.86 -6.81
N SER A 297 1.87 18.35 -7.82
CA SER A 297 1.62 17.57 -9.03
C SER A 297 2.94 17.37 -9.78
N ILE A 298 3.30 16.12 -10.04
CA ILE A 298 4.47 15.79 -10.88
C ILE A 298 4.11 15.95 -12.35
N ASN A 299 2.83 15.75 -12.69
CA ASN A 299 2.33 15.73 -14.05
C ASN A 299 1.31 16.86 -14.26
N GLY A 300 1.51 17.70 -15.27
CA GLY A 300 0.48 18.67 -15.68
C GLY A 300 -0.82 18.00 -16.18
N HIS A 301 -0.73 16.71 -16.53
CA HIS A 301 -1.82 15.90 -17.08
C HIS A 301 -2.47 14.95 -16.06
N VAL A 302 -2.39 15.22 -14.74
CA VAL A 302 -3.01 14.37 -13.70
C VAL A 302 -4.51 14.09 -13.94
N HIS A 303 -5.17 14.91 -14.75
CA HIS A 303 -6.57 14.73 -15.10
C HIS A 303 -6.84 13.56 -16.06
N SER A 304 -5.85 13.04 -16.81
CA SER A 304 -6.03 11.84 -17.62
C SER A 304 -5.64 10.58 -16.84
N LEU A 305 -6.64 9.77 -16.50
CA LEU A 305 -6.51 8.45 -15.85
C LEU A 305 -6.06 7.38 -16.87
N ASN A 306 -4.99 7.63 -17.62
CA ASN A 306 -4.45 6.65 -18.56
C ASN A 306 -3.31 5.84 -17.91
N LYS A 307 -3.06 4.65 -18.45
CA LYS A 307 -2.02 3.74 -17.92
C LYS A 307 -0.63 4.35 -18.00
N ASP A 308 -0.36 5.16 -19.02
CA ASP A 308 0.94 5.77 -19.24
C ASP A 308 1.33 6.73 -18.11
N ASN A 309 0.35 7.43 -17.54
CA ASN A 309 0.55 8.35 -16.42
C ASN A 309 0.77 7.64 -15.08
N PHE A 310 0.33 6.38 -14.94
CA PHE A 310 0.42 5.62 -13.68
C PHE A 310 1.45 4.49 -13.73
N GLY A 311 2.05 4.23 -14.89
CA GLY A 311 2.78 3.00 -15.28
C GLY A 311 4.04 2.62 -14.51
N TYR A 312 4.49 3.45 -13.57
CA TYR A 312 5.70 3.18 -12.80
C TYR A 312 5.70 3.78 -11.39
N HIS A 313 6.64 3.31 -10.58
CA HIS A 313 7.02 3.95 -9.32
C HIS A 313 8.42 4.52 -9.44
N THR A 314 8.74 5.56 -8.69
CA THR A 314 10.11 6.07 -8.56
C THR A 314 10.51 6.00 -7.10
N ILE A 315 11.71 5.51 -6.82
CA ILE A 315 12.33 5.62 -5.51
C ILE A 315 13.69 6.27 -5.70
N PHE A 316 14.00 7.24 -4.85
CA PHE A 316 15.28 7.93 -4.79
C PHE A 316 15.76 7.96 -3.34
N ILE A 317 17.07 7.83 -3.13
CA ILE A 317 17.73 8.09 -1.85
C ILE A 317 18.79 9.15 -2.07
N SER A 318 18.82 10.14 -1.19
CA SER A 318 19.84 11.17 -1.08
C SER A 318 20.40 11.22 0.32
N HIS A 319 21.68 11.54 0.41
CA HIS A 319 22.33 11.95 1.65
C HIS A 319 22.75 13.42 1.57
N GLN A 320 22.32 14.24 2.52
CA GLN A 320 22.68 15.65 2.65
C GLN A 320 22.76 16.05 4.12
N GLU A 321 23.85 16.71 4.53
CA GLU A 321 24.01 17.29 5.88
C GLU A 321 23.75 16.28 7.03
N GLY A 322 24.25 15.05 6.89
CA GLY A 322 24.03 13.98 7.87
C GLY A 322 22.65 13.35 7.82
N ARG A 323 21.74 13.84 6.97
CA ARG A 323 20.39 13.29 6.81
C ARG A 323 20.35 12.35 5.61
N ILE A 324 19.79 11.17 5.81
CA ILE A 324 19.47 10.25 4.72
C ILE A 324 17.97 10.30 4.52
N MET A 325 17.57 10.73 3.32
CA MET A 325 16.19 10.85 2.92
C MET A 325 15.91 9.95 1.73
N ALA A 326 14.71 9.37 1.70
CA ALA A 326 14.16 8.77 0.50
C ALA A 326 13.02 9.62 -0.04
N LYS A 327 12.90 9.68 -1.37
CA LYS A 327 11.73 10.19 -2.06
C LYS A 327 11.07 9.06 -2.81
N ILE A 328 9.80 8.79 -2.52
CA ILE A 328 9.01 7.78 -3.20
C ILE A 328 7.91 8.48 -3.99
N ILE A 329 7.80 8.13 -5.26
CA ILE A 329 6.68 8.50 -6.11
C ILE A 329 5.92 7.22 -6.44
N LEU A 330 4.74 7.05 -5.87
CA LEU A 330 3.88 5.91 -6.17
C LEU A 330 2.96 6.24 -7.34
N PHE A 331 2.87 5.30 -8.27
CA PHE A 331 2.10 5.40 -9.53
C PHE A 331 2.31 6.72 -10.28
N ASN A 332 3.55 7.24 -10.26
CA ASN A 332 3.90 8.52 -10.85
C ASN A 332 2.94 9.69 -10.46
N HIS A 333 2.37 9.62 -9.26
CA HIS A 333 1.32 10.55 -8.82
C HIS A 333 1.63 11.16 -7.44
N ASN A 334 1.66 10.36 -6.38
CA ASN A 334 1.88 10.87 -5.02
C ASN A 334 3.34 10.85 -4.65
N ILE A 335 3.86 12.00 -4.19
CA ILE A 335 5.22 12.16 -3.69
C ILE A 335 5.23 12.02 -2.17
N PHE A 336 6.14 11.18 -1.68
CA PHE A 336 6.44 11.03 -0.27
C PHE A 336 7.91 11.35 -0.03
N ASP A 337 8.18 12.21 0.94
CA ASP A 337 9.50 12.39 1.51
C ASP A 337 9.58 11.55 2.80
N ILE A 338 10.58 10.68 2.88
CA ILE A 338 10.79 9.77 4.00
C ILE A 338 12.15 10.08 4.63
N THR A 339 12.15 10.45 5.90
CA THR A 339 13.37 10.54 6.70
C THR A 339 13.80 9.14 7.10
N ILE A 340 14.90 8.63 6.54
CA ILE A 340 15.47 7.34 6.94
C ILE A 340 16.28 7.51 8.24
N THR A 341 17.08 8.58 8.32
CA THR A 341 17.74 9.04 9.56
C THR A 341 18.12 10.52 9.44
N ASN A 342 18.17 11.24 10.56
CA ASN A 342 18.58 12.65 10.60
C ASN A 342 20.03 12.87 11.03
N ASN A 343 20.69 11.86 11.60
CA ASN A 343 21.97 12.04 12.29
C ASN A 343 22.96 10.94 11.89
N TYR A 344 23.31 10.85 10.61
CA TYR A 344 24.27 9.88 10.10
C TYR A 344 25.68 10.52 10.00
N PRO A 345 26.66 10.12 10.83
CA PRO A 345 27.93 10.86 10.94
C PRO A 345 28.97 10.54 9.87
N PHE A 346 28.81 9.47 9.09
CA PHE A 346 29.92 8.87 8.32
C PHE A 346 29.99 9.19 6.83
N LEU A 347 29.28 10.22 6.35
CA LEU A 347 29.27 10.57 4.92
C LEU A 347 29.59 12.03 4.64
N LEU A 348 30.33 12.69 5.54
CA LEU A 348 30.69 14.10 5.44
C LEU A 348 31.38 14.51 4.12
N HIS A 349 31.89 13.54 3.34
CA HIS A 349 32.58 13.83 2.07
C HIS A 349 32.04 13.10 0.84
N LYS A 350 30.99 12.27 0.96
CA LYS A 350 30.38 11.59 -0.20
C LYS A 350 28.87 11.78 -0.16
N VAL A 351 28.42 12.82 -0.86
CA VAL A 351 27.03 12.91 -1.30
C VAL A 351 26.78 11.73 -2.23
N PHE A 352 25.70 11.00 -1.99
CA PHE A 352 25.25 9.99 -2.92
C PHE A 352 23.77 10.17 -3.24
N HIS A 353 23.47 9.81 -4.48
CA HIS A 353 22.18 9.91 -5.11
C HIS A 353 21.97 8.59 -5.84
N ILE A 354 20.97 7.81 -5.41
CA ILE A 354 20.60 6.58 -6.09
C ILE A 354 19.11 6.56 -6.30
N GLY A 355 18.68 6.36 -7.54
CA GLY A 355 17.28 6.30 -7.89
C GLY A 355 16.99 5.17 -8.86
N HIS A 356 15.77 4.64 -8.79
CA HIS A 356 15.26 3.64 -9.73
C HIS A 356 13.80 3.95 -10.08
N ARG A 357 13.45 3.76 -11.36
CA ARG A 357 12.07 3.67 -11.84
C ARG A 357 11.68 2.20 -11.98
N PHE A 358 10.50 1.87 -11.49
CA PHE A 358 9.96 0.52 -11.41
C PHE A 358 8.74 0.45 -12.33
N TYR A 359 8.97 -0.04 -13.55
CA TYR A 359 7.99 -0.13 -14.62
C TYR A 359 7.25 -1.46 -14.54
N PHE A 360 5.99 -1.46 -14.10
CA PHE A 360 5.27 -2.70 -13.81
C PHE A 360 4.64 -3.37 -15.04
N HIS A 361 4.39 -2.64 -16.13
CA HIS A 361 3.89 -3.24 -17.38
C HIS A 361 5.02 -3.93 -18.16
N GLU A 362 6.15 -3.23 -18.28
CA GLU A 362 7.37 -3.68 -18.92
C GLU A 362 8.15 -4.68 -18.06
N LYS A 363 7.75 -4.82 -16.78
CA LYS A 363 8.37 -5.72 -15.80
C LYS A 363 9.89 -5.52 -15.71
N ARG A 364 10.32 -4.26 -15.66
CA ARG A 364 11.73 -3.87 -15.61
C ARG A 364 11.99 -2.80 -14.56
N VAL A 365 13.24 -2.69 -14.12
CA VAL A 365 13.71 -1.61 -13.26
C VAL A 365 14.80 -0.84 -13.97
N GLU A 366 14.69 0.48 -13.97
CA GLU A 366 15.62 1.40 -14.65
C GLU A 366 16.31 2.28 -13.62
N LYS A 367 17.64 2.34 -13.65
CA LYS A 367 18.40 3.25 -12.78
C LYS A 367 18.26 4.69 -13.28
N ILE A 368 18.01 5.62 -12.36
CA ILE A 368 17.95 7.04 -12.64
C ILE A 368 19.35 7.63 -12.44
N ILE A 369 19.85 8.33 -13.45
CA ILE A 369 21.08 9.12 -13.38
C ILE A 369 20.66 10.51 -12.90
N ILE A 370 21.25 10.96 -11.79
CA ILE A 370 20.89 12.18 -11.07
C ILE A 370 22.12 13.04 -10.91
#